data_AF-A0A1C3KFH5-F1
#
_entry.id   AF-A0A1C3KFH5-F1
#
_cell.length_a   1.000
_cell.length_b   1.000
_cell.length_c   1.000
_cell.angle_alpha   90.00
_cell.angle_beta   90.00
_cell.angle_gamma   90.00
#
_symmetry.space_group_name_H-M   'P 1'
#
loop_
_entity.id
_entity.type
_entity.pdbx_description
1 polymer ?
#
loop_
_entity_poly.entity_id
_entity_poly.type
_entity_poly.pdbx_seq_one_letter_code
_entity_poly.pdbx_strand_id
1 'polypeptide(L)'
;MEGYGLYIIFFLFLLIQTLGKGDLPANDFDDEWKTATNFLKFSNPVNLESKIDNMENWIDDFDKQLVMIYDANSLGEFGDKRDKRCRDLNYYINYVLHYIPKITKDTENATDIKNRFINFVRVKFDAWEKFNTPPNFDCKRSFEEYTNKMYFIKSLDDYCENRDDFKKKLVEYNKITCCKYAKHINEMKRSFRDYISWGQMTKEDTDFHIGDNCTLKNFGKTFPNVTCNNNNMSEIESDELLIPYGSGYLYGSQQHMSPGIHTEDSLSSSPTKIALTSVSTLLGACLSGLYLYRHSFVGSMLRNFQNKNHISPEDTYDDVNGMFSEGPTQYINTPEGNDRFYIAYDSIRN
;
A
#
# COMPACT_ATOMS: atom_id res chain seq x y z
N MET A 1 0.24 -19.22 38.92
CA MET A 1 -0.74 -18.90 37.85
C MET A 1 -0.89 -17.39 37.65
N GLU A 2 0.16 -16.57 37.85
CA GLU A 2 0.06 -15.09 37.78
C GLU A 2 0.83 -14.47 36.60
N GLY A 3 1.61 -15.25 35.84
CA GLY A 3 2.43 -14.75 34.74
C GLY A 3 1.70 -14.58 33.38
N TYR A 4 0.55 -15.23 33.19
CA TYR A 4 -0.18 -15.18 31.92
C TYR A 4 -1.05 -13.93 31.76
N GLY A 5 -1.45 -13.28 32.87
CA GLY A 5 -2.27 -12.06 32.84
C GLY A 5 -1.53 -10.85 32.27
N LEU A 6 -0.24 -10.67 32.62
CA LEU A 6 0.57 -9.54 32.13
C LEU A 6 0.94 -9.66 30.65
N TYR A 7 1.21 -10.87 30.16
CA TYR A 7 1.50 -11.10 28.73
C TYR A 7 0.28 -10.84 27.84
N ILE A 8 -0.92 -11.22 28.28
CA ILE A 8 -2.17 -10.95 27.56
C ILE A 8 -2.46 -9.44 27.53
N ILE A 9 -2.21 -8.72 28.63
CA ILE A 9 -2.36 -7.25 28.69
C ILE A 9 -1.34 -6.54 27.77
N PHE A 10 -0.10 -7.02 27.70
CA PHE A 10 0.94 -6.44 26.83
C PHE A 10 0.65 -6.69 25.34
N PHE A 11 0.16 -7.87 24.98
CA PHE A 11 -0.32 -8.16 23.62
C PHE A 11 -1.59 -7.37 23.27
N LEU A 12 -2.51 -7.17 24.21
CA LEU A 12 -3.65 -6.26 24.04
C LEU A 12 -3.17 -4.80 23.83
N PHE A 13 -2.16 -4.33 24.57
CA PHE A 13 -1.61 -2.98 24.39
C PHE A 13 -0.88 -2.78 23.05
N LEU A 14 -0.20 -3.81 22.55
CA LEU A 14 0.40 -3.83 21.21
C LEU A 14 -0.66 -3.90 20.09
N LEU A 15 -1.77 -4.60 20.33
CA LEU A 15 -2.93 -4.64 19.42
C LEU A 15 -3.71 -3.31 19.38
N ILE A 16 -3.62 -2.48 20.43
CA ILE A 16 -4.33 -1.19 20.53
C ILE A 16 -3.68 -0.05 19.70
N GLN A 17 -2.50 -0.27 19.07
CA GLN A 17 -1.80 0.75 18.28
C GLN A 17 -1.79 0.48 16.76
N THR A 18 -2.85 -0.14 16.24
CA THR A 18 -3.06 -0.27 14.80
C THR A 18 -3.80 0.96 14.26
N LEU A 19 -3.35 1.44 13.10
CA LEU A 19 -4.12 2.42 12.31
C LEU A 19 -5.37 1.70 11.81
N GLY A 20 -6.53 2.30 12.02
CA GLY A 20 -7.83 1.77 11.61
C GLY A 20 -8.59 2.74 10.73
N LYS A 21 -9.79 2.34 10.29
CA LYS A 21 -10.69 3.20 9.52
C LYS A 21 -10.95 4.50 10.28
N GLY A 22 -10.87 5.63 9.60
CA GLY A 22 -11.04 6.95 10.16
C GLY A 22 -9.76 7.56 10.74
N ASP A 23 -8.65 6.81 10.87
CA ASP A 23 -7.36 7.37 11.31
C ASP A 23 -6.63 8.09 10.16
N LEU A 24 -6.81 7.61 8.92
CA LEU A 24 -6.11 8.10 7.73
C LEU A 24 -7.15 8.53 6.67
N PRO A 25 -7.71 9.75 6.75
CA PRO A 25 -8.80 10.17 5.87
C PRO A 25 -8.44 10.18 4.38
N ALA A 26 -7.17 10.42 4.02
CA ALA A 26 -6.74 10.34 2.63
C ALA A 26 -6.85 8.89 2.11
N ASN A 27 -6.41 7.93 2.92
CA ASN A 27 -6.47 6.50 2.60
C ASN A 27 -7.92 6.01 2.56
N ASP A 28 -8.74 6.41 3.52
CA ASP A 28 -10.16 6.04 3.56
C ASP A 28 -10.88 6.53 2.29
N PHE A 29 -10.64 7.77 1.87
CA PHE A 29 -11.18 8.30 0.63
C PHE A 29 -10.67 7.55 -0.60
N ASP A 30 -9.36 7.31 -0.68
CA ASP A 30 -8.72 6.59 -1.78
C ASP A 30 -9.33 5.19 -1.95
N ASP A 31 -9.57 4.48 -0.84
CA ASP A 31 -10.15 3.13 -0.85
C ASP A 31 -11.61 3.15 -1.30
N GLU A 32 -12.40 4.12 -0.82
CA GLU A 32 -13.79 4.31 -1.25
C GLU A 32 -13.88 4.69 -2.74
N TRP A 33 -12.99 5.58 -3.20
CA TRP A 33 -12.91 6.00 -4.61
C TRP A 33 -12.50 4.83 -5.52
N LYS A 34 -11.44 4.08 -5.17
CA LYS A 34 -10.98 2.90 -5.93
C LYS A 34 -12.05 1.82 -5.99
N THR A 35 -12.81 1.64 -4.91
CA THR A 35 -13.93 0.70 -4.86
C THR A 35 -15.07 1.15 -5.77
N ALA A 36 -15.53 2.40 -5.67
CA ALA A 36 -16.62 2.93 -6.48
C ALA A 36 -16.30 2.88 -7.98
N THR A 37 -15.08 3.23 -8.35
CA THR A 37 -14.59 3.23 -9.75
C THR A 37 -14.14 1.87 -10.27
N ASN A 38 -14.11 0.84 -9.41
CA ASN A 38 -13.55 -0.47 -9.74
C ASN A 38 -12.11 -0.39 -10.27
N PHE A 39 -11.32 0.52 -9.70
CA PHE A 39 -10.00 0.89 -10.20
C PHE A 39 -9.02 -0.29 -10.20
N LEU A 40 -9.18 -1.24 -9.27
CA LEU A 40 -8.33 -2.44 -9.22
C LEU A 40 -8.41 -3.30 -10.49
N LYS A 41 -9.56 -3.30 -11.20
CA LYS A 41 -9.65 -3.98 -12.50
C LYS A 41 -8.75 -3.37 -13.57
N PHE A 42 -8.39 -2.10 -13.43
CA PHE A 42 -7.46 -1.42 -14.32
C PHE A 42 -6.02 -1.47 -13.83
N SER A 43 -5.77 -1.23 -12.53
CA SER A 43 -4.41 -1.21 -11.99
C SER A 43 -3.79 -2.60 -11.91
N ASN A 44 -4.58 -3.67 -11.74
CA ASN A 44 -4.04 -5.03 -11.69
C ASN A 44 -3.38 -5.44 -13.01
N PRO A 45 -4.01 -5.26 -14.19
CA PRO A 45 -3.34 -5.47 -15.47
C PRO A 45 -2.07 -4.64 -15.65
N VAL A 46 -2.05 -3.39 -15.18
CA VAL A 46 -0.83 -2.56 -15.21
C VAL A 46 0.30 -3.21 -14.42
N ASN A 47 0.02 -3.64 -13.19
CA ASN A 47 1.02 -4.22 -12.28
C ASN A 47 1.48 -5.62 -12.70
N LEU A 48 0.63 -6.37 -13.40
CA LEU A 48 0.92 -7.73 -13.86
C LEU A 48 1.40 -7.78 -15.31
N GLU A 49 1.58 -6.62 -15.94
CA GLU A 49 1.93 -6.49 -17.36
C GLU A 49 0.99 -7.30 -18.27
N SER A 50 -0.29 -7.34 -17.91
CA SER A 50 -1.31 -8.09 -18.63
C SER A 50 -2.31 -7.16 -19.32
N LYS A 51 -3.21 -7.75 -20.11
CA LYS A 51 -4.26 -7.01 -20.82
C LYS A 51 -5.56 -7.00 -20.02
N ILE A 52 -6.27 -5.88 -20.04
CA ILE A 52 -7.62 -5.80 -19.49
C ILE A 52 -8.61 -6.50 -20.44
N ASP A 53 -9.66 -7.09 -19.88
CA ASP A 53 -10.77 -7.61 -20.66
C ASP A 53 -11.76 -6.47 -20.97
N ASN A 54 -11.84 -6.07 -22.25
CA ASN A 54 -12.74 -5.02 -22.77
C ASN A 54 -12.48 -3.66 -22.11
N MET A 55 -11.48 -2.94 -22.63
CA MET A 55 -11.11 -1.61 -22.16
C MET A 55 -12.23 -0.61 -22.38
N GLU A 56 -12.93 -0.69 -23.51
CA GLU A 56 -14.04 0.23 -23.84
C GLU A 56 -15.12 0.20 -22.76
N ASN A 57 -15.59 -0.99 -22.39
CA ASN A 57 -16.59 -1.12 -21.33
C ASN A 57 -16.07 -0.63 -19.98
N TRP A 58 -14.80 -0.89 -19.65
CA TRP A 58 -14.22 -0.39 -18.41
C TRP A 58 -14.18 1.14 -18.37
N ILE A 59 -13.81 1.80 -19.48
CA ILE A 59 -13.81 3.26 -19.60
C ILE A 59 -15.23 3.83 -19.50
N ASP A 60 -16.21 3.23 -20.17
CA ASP A 60 -17.60 3.67 -20.09
C ASP A 60 -18.15 3.60 -18.66
N ASP A 61 -17.79 2.56 -17.90
CA ASP A 61 -18.17 2.43 -16.50
C ASP A 61 -17.39 3.41 -15.61
N PHE A 62 -16.10 3.62 -15.89
CA PHE A 62 -15.28 4.60 -15.18
C PHE A 62 -15.82 6.02 -15.35
N ASP A 63 -16.20 6.42 -16.57
CA ASP A 63 -16.80 7.72 -16.89
C ASP A 63 -18.08 7.96 -16.08
N LYS A 64 -18.97 6.96 -16.00
CA LYS A 64 -20.19 7.04 -15.16
C LYS A 64 -19.84 7.24 -13.69
N GLN A 65 -18.84 6.54 -13.17
CA GLN A 65 -18.44 6.67 -11.77
C GLN A 65 -17.81 8.03 -11.48
N LEU A 66 -17.05 8.61 -12.42
CA LEU A 66 -16.56 9.98 -12.28
C LEU A 66 -17.73 10.99 -12.17
N VAL A 67 -18.77 10.83 -12.99
CA VAL A 67 -19.98 11.66 -12.87
C VAL A 67 -20.67 11.46 -11.51
N MET A 68 -20.84 10.22 -11.06
CA MET A 68 -21.49 9.94 -9.78
C MET A 68 -20.73 10.55 -8.60
N ILE A 69 -19.40 10.42 -8.60
CA ILE A 69 -18.55 10.90 -7.50
C ILE A 69 -18.49 12.43 -7.48
N TYR A 70 -18.20 13.04 -8.63
CA TYR A 70 -17.86 14.46 -8.69
C TYR A 70 -19.03 15.38 -9.04
N ASP A 71 -20.05 14.91 -9.77
CA ASP A 71 -21.24 15.72 -10.10
C ASP A 71 -22.39 15.45 -9.14
N ALA A 72 -22.57 14.18 -8.72
CA ALA A 72 -23.65 13.77 -7.82
C ALA A 72 -23.21 13.62 -6.35
N ASN A 73 -21.95 13.92 -6.02
CA ASN A 73 -21.38 13.83 -4.68
C ASN A 73 -21.64 12.48 -3.99
N SER A 74 -21.51 11.36 -4.72
CA SER A 74 -21.84 10.04 -4.17
C SER A 74 -20.91 9.60 -3.03
N LEU A 75 -19.75 10.25 -2.86
CA LEU A 75 -18.81 10.06 -1.74
C LEU A 75 -18.91 11.18 -0.68
N GLY A 76 -19.98 11.98 -0.72
CA GLY A 76 -20.19 13.11 0.16
C GLY A 76 -19.52 14.41 -0.32
N GLU A 77 -19.73 15.48 0.43
CA GLU A 77 -19.14 16.78 0.13
C GLU A 77 -17.65 16.83 0.49
N PHE A 78 -16.83 17.41 -0.39
CA PHE A 78 -15.39 17.47 -0.17
C PHE A 78 -14.93 18.60 0.76
N GLY A 79 -15.78 19.60 1.04
CA GLY A 79 -15.49 20.65 2.03
C GLY A 79 -14.17 21.41 1.80
N ASP A 80 -13.29 21.45 2.79
CA ASP A 80 -11.95 22.05 2.72
C ASP A 80 -10.95 21.24 1.88
N LYS A 81 -11.30 20.02 1.48
CA LYS A 81 -10.41 19.07 0.78
C LYS A 81 -10.53 19.12 -0.74
N ARG A 82 -11.37 20.00 -1.28
CA ARG A 82 -11.67 20.09 -2.73
C ARG A 82 -10.44 20.16 -3.62
N ASP A 83 -9.51 21.07 -3.30
CA ASP A 83 -8.28 21.23 -4.08
C ASP A 83 -7.45 19.95 -4.09
N LYS A 84 -7.36 19.26 -2.96
CA LYS A 84 -6.69 17.97 -2.87
C LYS A 84 -7.40 16.91 -3.71
N ARG A 85 -8.74 16.82 -3.65
CA ARG A 85 -9.51 15.87 -4.48
C ARG A 85 -9.33 16.14 -5.96
N CYS A 86 -9.20 17.39 -6.37
CA CYS A 86 -8.83 17.72 -7.73
C CYS A 86 -7.42 17.24 -8.12
N ARG A 87 -6.43 17.36 -7.23
CA ARG A 87 -5.08 16.82 -7.46
C ARG A 87 -5.06 15.30 -7.53
N ASP A 88 -5.77 14.62 -6.62
CA ASP A 88 -5.95 13.16 -6.63
C ASP A 88 -6.59 12.71 -7.96
N LEU A 89 -7.64 13.40 -8.41
CA LEU A 89 -8.29 13.09 -9.67
C LEU A 89 -7.33 13.28 -10.85
N ASN A 90 -6.60 14.39 -10.92
CA ASN A 90 -5.62 14.62 -11.96
C ASN A 90 -4.56 13.51 -12.03
N TYR A 91 -4.07 13.05 -10.87
CA TYR A 91 -3.17 11.91 -10.78
C TYR A 91 -3.78 10.65 -11.42
N TYR A 92 -5.00 10.26 -11.03
CA TYR A 92 -5.64 9.06 -11.55
C TYR A 92 -5.95 9.15 -13.04
N ILE A 93 -6.38 10.31 -13.52
CA ILE A 93 -6.66 10.54 -14.93
C ILE A 93 -5.37 10.45 -15.77
N ASN A 94 -4.27 11.05 -15.30
CA ASN A 94 -2.96 10.91 -15.96
C ASN A 94 -2.53 9.44 -16.01
N TYR A 95 -2.67 8.71 -14.89
CA TYR A 95 -2.38 7.29 -14.80
C TYR A 95 -3.18 6.48 -15.83
N VAL A 96 -4.51 6.64 -15.85
CA VAL A 96 -5.38 5.92 -16.79
C VAL A 96 -5.01 6.22 -18.24
N LEU A 97 -4.88 7.50 -18.60
CA LEU A 97 -4.53 7.92 -19.97
C LEU A 97 -3.17 7.38 -20.45
N HIS A 98 -2.22 7.22 -19.54
CA HIS A 98 -0.92 6.65 -19.83
C HIS A 98 -0.98 5.14 -20.08
N TYR A 99 -1.78 4.42 -19.30
CA TYR A 99 -1.84 2.97 -19.36
C TYR A 99 -2.88 2.38 -20.32
N ILE A 100 -3.91 3.15 -20.75
CA ILE A 100 -4.87 2.69 -21.77
C ILE A 100 -4.16 1.99 -22.95
N PRO A 101 -3.22 2.63 -23.68
CA PRO A 101 -2.60 1.99 -24.85
C PRO A 101 -1.71 0.78 -24.49
N LYS A 102 -1.26 0.68 -23.23
CA LYS A 102 -0.34 -0.38 -22.78
C LYS A 102 -1.09 -1.67 -22.44
N ILE A 103 -2.23 -1.55 -21.77
CA ILE A 103 -2.98 -2.70 -21.25
C ILE A 103 -4.25 -3.03 -22.05
N THR A 104 -4.58 -2.25 -23.09
CA THR A 104 -5.65 -2.61 -24.03
C THR A 104 -5.22 -3.79 -24.91
N LYS A 105 -6.15 -4.71 -25.19
CA LYS A 105 -5.92 -5.84 -26.11
C LYS A 105 -5.71 -5.34 -27.53
N ASP A 106 -4.88 -6.05 -28.30
CA ASP A 106 -4.58 -5.68 -29.69
C ASP A 106 -5.80 -5.79 -30.63
N THR A 107 -6.85 -6.51 -30.19
CA THR A 107 -8.14 -6.62 -30.88
C THR A 107 -9.02 -5.37 -30.72
N GLU A 108 -8.69 -4.47 -29.80
CA GLU A 108 -9.45 -3.24 -29.51
C GLU A 108 -8.68 -2.02 -30.04
N ASN A 109 -9.40 -0.98 -30.46
CA ASN A 109 -8.77 0.26 -30.91
C ASN A 109 -8.41 1.15 -29.70
N ALA A 110 -7.24 0.92 -29.12
CA ALA A 110 -6.76 1.66 -27.96
C ALA A 110 -6.64 3.18 -28.20
N THR A 111 -6.34 3.60 -29.43
CA THR A 111 -6.25 5.02 -29.81
C THR A 111 -7.62 5.67 -29.76
N ASP A 112 -8.64 5.04 -30.33
CA ASP A 112 -10.01 5.56 -30.32
C ASP A 112 -10.58 5.59 -28.90
N ILE A 113 -10.33 4.54 -28.10
CA ILE A 113 -10.74 4.50 -26.70
C ILE A 113 -10.09 5.64 -25.90
N LYS A 114 -8.76 5.80 -26.02
CA LYS A 114 -8.04 6.89 -25.35
C LYS A 114 -8.57 8.26 -25.78
N ASN A 115 -8.82 8.48 -27.07
CA ASN A 115 -9.31 9.76 -27.58
C ASN A 115 -10.73 10.07 -27.09
N ARG A 116 -11.62 9.08 -27.02
CA ARG A 116 -12.95 9.23 -26.41
C ARG A 116 -12.84 9.66 -24.95
N PHE A 117 -12.00 8.97 -24.18
CA PHE A 117 -11.78 9.29 -22.77
C PHE A 117 -11.17 10.69 -22.58
N ILE A 118 -10.19 11.09 -23.39
CA ILE A 118 -9.63 12.46 -23.39
C ILE A 118 -10.73 13.50 -23.60
N ASN A 119 -11.63 13.28 -24.56
CA ASN A 119 -12.71 14.20 -24.86
C ASN A 119 -13.70 14.29 -23.68
N PHE A 120 -14.08 13.16 -23.09
CA PHE A 120 -14.93 13.12 -21.89
C PHE A 120 -14.31 13.92 -20.74
N VAL A 121 -13.07 13.60 -20.39
CA VAL A 121 -12.31 14.28 -19.32
C VAL A 121 -12.22 15.78 -19.58
N ARG A 122 -11.87 16.19 -20.80
CA ARG A 122 -11.77 17.62 -21.16
C ARG A 122 -13.10 18.33 -20.90
N VAL A 123 -14.21 17.77 -21.38
CA VAL A 123 -15.54 18.37 -21.20
C VAL A 123 -15.90 18.48 -19.71
N LYS A 124 -15.58 17.47 -18.90
CA LYS A 124 -15.87 17.48 -17.46
C LYS A 124 -15.05 18.51 -16.70
N PHE A 125 -13.74 18.53 -16.90
CA PHE A 125 -12.89 19.52 -16.27
C PHE A 125 -13.20 20.95 -16.73
N ASP A 126 -13.52 21.15 -18.01
CA ASP A 126 -14.02 22.45 -18.50
C ASP A 126 -15.29 22.87 -17.77
N ALA A 127 -16.20 21.93 -17.47
CA ALA A 127 -17.42 22.23 -16.75
C ALA A 127 -17.19 22.56 -15.26
N TRP A 128 -16.29 21.84 -14.60
CA TRP A 128 -15.88 22.11 -13.22
C TRP A 128 -15.19 23.47 -13.09
N GLU A 129 -14.23 23.79 -13.97
CA GLU A 129 -13.46 25.04 -13.94
C GLU A 129 -14.30 26.26 -14.36
N LYS A 130 -15.02 26.18 -15.50
CA LYS A 130 -15.69 27.36 -16.10
C LYS A 130 -17.08 27.62 -15.56
N PHE A 131 -17.82 26.56 -15.23
CA PHE A 131 -19.23 26.66 -14.86
C PHE A 131 -19.48 26.33 -13.40
N ASN A 132 -18.44 25.97 -12.63
CA ASN A 132 -18.54 25.59 -11.23
C ASN A 132 -19.73 24.62 -11.02
N THR A 133 -19.80 23.59 -11.88
CA THR A 133 -20.90 22.62 -11.95
C THR A 133 -20.35 21.23 -11.64
N PRO A 134 -20.57 20.67 -10.43
CA PRO A 134 -21.50 21.17 -9.43
C PRO A 134 -20.96 22.39 -8.67
N PRO A 135 -21.87 23.19 -8.06
CA PRO A 135 -21.47 24.33 -7.24
C PRO A 135 -20.45 23.88 -6.22
N ASN A 136 -19.31 24.58 -6.21
CA ASN A 136 -18.21 24.41 -5.28
C ASN A 136 -17.19 23.32 -5.62
N PHE A 137 -17.22 22.63 -6.76
CA PHE A 137 -16.07 21.81 -7.20
C PHE A 137 -15.35 22.47 -8.38
N ASP A 138 -14.45 23.41 -8.07
CA ASP A 138 -13.55 24.02 -9.04
C ASP A 138 -12.31 23.12 -9.21
N CYS A 139 -12.24 22.40 -10.33
CA CYS A 139 -11.15 21.49 -10.61
C CYS A 139 -10.58 21.71 -12.00
N LYS A 140 -9.34 22.21 -12.04
CA LYS A 140 -8.58 22.42 -13.26
C LYS A 140 -7.79 21.18 -13.66
N ARG A 141 -7.75 20.91 -14.97
CA ARG A 141 -7.01 19.78 -15.54
C ARG A 141 -5.52 20.10 -15.69
N SER A 142 -4.65 19.24 -15.17
CA SER A 142 -3.19 19.26 -15.40
C SER A 142 -2.76 18.16 -16.38
N PHE A 143 -2.84 18.48 -17.68
CA PHE A 143 -2.48 17.54 -18.74
C PHE A 143 -0.97 17.28 -18.76
N GLU A 144 -0.57 16.16 -18.15
CA GLU A 144 0.82 15.75 -18.05
C GLU A 144 0.94 14.25 -18.37
N GLU A 145 2.05 13.85 -18.97
CA GLU A 145 2.35 12.43 -19.12
C GLU A 145 2.62 11.83 -17.73
N TYR A 146 1.98 10.71 -17.43
CA TYR A 146 2.19 10.04 -16.16
C TYR A 146 3.65 9.62 -15.98
N THR A 147 4.21 9.93 -14.81
CA THR A 147 5.55 9.50 -14.40
C THR A 147 5.49 8.90 -13.00
N ASN A 148 6.46 8.05 -12.66
CA ASN A 148 6.59 7.51 -11.31
C ASN A 148 6.73 8.61 -10.23
N LYS A 149 7.23 9.79 -10.61
CA LYS A 149 7.30 10.96 -9.75
C LYS A 149 5.92 11.38 -9.24
N MET A 150 4.88 11.33 -10.08
CA MET A 150 3.51 11.69 -9.69
C MET A 150 2.97 10.82 -8.55
N TYR A 151 3.34 9.54 -8.51
CA TYR A 151 2.98 8.64 -7.40
C TYR A 151 3.53 9.14 -6.08
N PHE A 152 4.79 9.57 -6.06
CA PHE A 152 5.42 10.08 -4.86
C PHE A 152 4.86 11.44 -4.43
N ILE A 153 4.51 12.31 -5.39
CA ILE A 153 3.83 13.58 -5.11
C ILE A 153 2.48 13.32 -4.45
N LYS A 154 1.66 12.42 -5.00
CA LYS A 154 0.38 12.03 -4.39
C LYS A 154 0.59 11.42 -2.99
N SER A 155 1.57 10.53 -2.83
CA SER A 155 1.88 9.92 -1.54
C SER A 155 2.25 10.96 -0.47
N LEU A 156 2.94 12.04 -0.86
CA LEU A 156 3.27 13.15 0.03
C LEU A 156 2.01 13.96 0.39
N ASP A 157 1.13 14.22 -0.57
CA ASP A 157 -0.12 14.95 -0.36
C ASP A 157 -1.08 14.18 0.57
N ASP A 158 -1.22 12.87 0.35
CA ASP A 158 -2.01 11.97 1.21
C ASP A 158 -1.47 11.96 2.64
N TYR A 159 -0.15 11.86 2.79
CA TYR A 159 0.52 11.96 4.08
C TYR A 159 0.20 13.27 4.79
N CYS A 160 0.29 14.41 4.09
CA CYS A 160 0.04 15.70 4.70
C CYS A 160 -1.42 15.87 5.15
N GLU A 161 -2.39 15.39 4.37
CA GLU A 161 -3.79 15.37 4.81
C GLU A 161 -3.94 14.54 6.10
N ASN A 162 -3.37 13.33 6.13
CA ASN A 162 -3.45 12.44 7.29
C ASN A 162 -2.77 13.06 8.54
N ARG A 163 -1.58 13.64 8.37
CA ARG A 163 -0.85 14.33 9.44
C ARG A 163 -1.69 15.47 10.00
N ASP A 164 -2.24 16.32 9.14
CA ASP A 164 -2.99 17.50 9.57
C ASP A 164 -4.30 17.09 10.25
N ASP A 165 -4.93 16.00 9.82
CA ASP A 165 -6.08 15.41 10.49
C ASP A 165 -5.76 14.87 11.90
N PHE A 166 -4.62 14.18 12.06
CA PHE A 166 -4.14 13.81 13.39
C PHE A 166 -3.89 15.03 14.28
N LYS A 167 -3.30 16.11 13.74
CA LYS A 167 -3.10 17.36 14.48
C LYS A 167 -4.42 17.96 14.95
N LYS A 168 -5.45 17.97 14.09
CA LYS A 168 -6.81 18.40 14.45
C LYS A 168 -7.39 17.55 15.58
N LYS A 169 -7.25 16.22 15.53
CA LYS A 169 -7.71 15.30 16.58
C LYS A 169 -6.95 15.43 17.90
N LEU A 170 -5.72 15.94 17.86
CA LEU A 170 -4.83 16.10 19.01
C LEU A 170 -4.85 17.51 19.61
N VAL A 171 -5.77 18.38 19.17
CA VAL A 171 -6.08 19.65 19.88
C VAL A 171 -6.44 19.35 21.34
N GLU A 172 -7.23 18.30 21.56
CA GLU A 172 -7.39 17.68 22.87
C GLU A 172 -6.47 16.45 22.95
N TYR A 173 -5.50 16.49 23.86
CA TYR A 173 -4.47 15.45 23.91
C TYR A 173 -5.06 14.07 24.23
N ASN A 174 -4.77 13.10 23.37
CA ASN A 174 -5.03 11.70 23.62
C ASN A 174 -3.77 10.87 23.33
N LYS A 175 -3.31 10.12 24.34
CA LYS A 175 -2.07 9.34 24.23
C LYS A 175 -2.13 8.27 23.13
N ILE A 176 -3.26 7.61 22.96
CA ILE A 176 -3.42 6.56 21.93
C ILE A 176 -3.37 7.19 20.54
N THR A 177 -4.12 8.27 20.32
CA THR A 177 -4.09 9.03 19.06
C THR A 177 -2.68 9.57 18.77
N CYS A 178 -1.97 10.05 19.80
CA CYS A 178 -0.59 10.50 19.64
C CYS A 178 0.32 9.36 19.20
N CYS A 179 0.24 8.18 19.83
CA CYS A 179 1.06 7.04 19.44
C CYS A 179 0.78 6.60 17.99
N LYS A 180 -0.49 6.60 17.55
CA LYS A 180 -0.86 6.33 16.15
C LYS A 180 -0.26 7.37 15.21
N TYR A 181 -0.37 8.64 15.56
CA TYR A 181 0.22 9.74 14.83
C TYR A 181 1.74 9.59 14.70
N ALA A 182 2.46 9.42 15.82
CA ALA A 182 3.91 9.24 15.84
C ALA A 182 4.36 8.04 15.00
N LYS A 183 3.62 6.93 15.05
CA LYS A 183 3.87 5.76 14.20
C LYS A 183 3.74 6.11 12.71
N HIS A 184 2.62 6.74 12.31
CA HIS A 184 2.38 7.14 10.92
C HIS A 184 3.48 8.08 10.40
N ILE A 185 3.86 9.09 11.19
CA ILE A 185 4.95 10.02 10.83
C ILE A 185 6.27 9.28 10.63
N ASN A 186 6.64 8.39 11.55
CA ASN A 186 7.90 7.65 11.48
C ASN A 186 7.98 6.69 10.29
N GLU A 187 6.87 6.00 9.98
CA GLU A 187 6.77 5.11 8.82
C GLU A 187 6.94 5.90 7.52
N MET A 188 6.20 6.99 7.34
CA MET A 188 6.28 7.82 6.14
C MET A 188 7.63 8.53 6.01
N LYS A 189 8.19 9.02 7.13
CA LYS A 189 9.55 9.61 7.18
C LYS A 189 10.62 8.62 6.70
N ARG A 190 10.49 7.34 7.09
CA ARG A 190 11.39 6.28 6.64
C ARG A 190 11.23 6.04 5.15
N SER A 191 10.00 5.85 4.66
CA SER A 191 9.75 5.62 3.23
C SER A 191 10.31 6.74 2.35
N PHE A 192 10.03 8.01 2.67
CA PHE A 192 10.54 9.14 1.89
C PHE A 192 12.07 9.28 1.96
N ARG A 193 12.68 8.95 3.10
CA ARG A 193 14.15 8.87 3.21
C ARG A 193 14.72 7.81 2.28
N ASP A 194 14.10 6.63 2.24
CA ASP A 194 14.53 5.53 1.38
C ASP A 194 14.39 5.92 -0.09
N TYR A 195 13.27 6.52 -0.49
CA TYR A 195 13.07 7.02 -1.86
C TYR A 195 14.10 8.07 -2.29
N ILE A 196 14.45 9.01 -1.41
CA ILE A 196 15.52 9.99 -1.65
C ILE A 196 16.87 9.26 -1.78
N SER A 197 17.16 8.30 -0.90
CA SER A 197 18.42 7.56 -0.91
C SER A 197 18.61 6.71 -2.17
N TRP A 198 17.52 6.21 -2.74
CA TRP A 198 17.51 5.44 -3.99
C TRP A 198 17.51 6.32 -5.25
N GLY A 199 17.58 7.64 -5.09
CA GLY A 199 17.58 8.59 -6.20
C GLY A 199 16.26 8.67 -6.96
N GLN A 200 15.14 8.23 -6.35
CA GLN A 200 13.82 8.31 -6.97
C GLN A 200 13.26 9.75 -6.97
N MET A 201 13.77 10.58 -6.05
CA MET A 201 13.42 11.99 -5.90
C MET A 201 14.53 12.73 -5.16
N THR A 202 14.45 14.06 -5.15
CA THR A 202 15.35 14.92 -4.37
C THR A 202 14.55 15.94 -3.56
N LYS A 203 15.12 16.39 -2.43
CA LYS A 203 14.52 17.43 -1.59
C LYS A 203 14.40 18.80 -2.27
N GLU A 204 15.27 19.04 -3.25
CA GLU A 204 15.32 20.31 -3.99
C GLU A 204 14.28 20.38 -5.12
N ASP A 205 13.55 19.30 -5.36
CA ASP A 205 12.57 19.22 -6.43
C ASP A 205 11.29 19.97 -6.04
N THR A 206 11.02 21.05 -6.79
CA THR A 206 9.91 21.96 -6.53
C THR A 206 8.54 21.33 -6.71
N ASP A 207 8.44 20.23 -7.46
CA ASP A 207 7.15 19.56 -7.68
C ASP A 207 6.64 18.87 -6.41
N PHE A 208 7.53 18.65 -5.43
CA PHE A 208 7.18 18.20 -4.09
C PHE A 208 6.90 19.38 -3.13
N HIS A 209 6.46 20.53 -3.65
CA HIS A 209 5.96 21.64 -2.84
C HIS A 209 4.43 21.72 -2.98
N ILE A 210 3.72 21.10 -2.04
CA ILE A 210 2.25 21.13 -1.98
C ILE A 210 1.76 22.32 -1.15
N GLY A 211 2.56 22.71 -0.15
CA GLY A 211 2.39 23.94 0.62
C GLY A 211 3.52 24.13 1.63
N ASP A 212 3.51 25.25 2.36
CA ASP A 212 4.59 25.64 3.28
C ASP A 212 4.89 24.63 4.40
N ASN A 213 3.88 23.85 4.77
CA ASN A 213 3.97 22.78 5.77
C ASN A 213 3.99 21.38 5.12
N CYS A 214 3.96 21.28 3.79
CA CYS A 214 3.90 20.02 3.05
C CYS A 214 4.89 20.07 1.87
N THR A 215 6.17 19.84 2.18
CA THR A 215 7.24 19.88 1.17
C THR A 215 8.46 19.02 1.54
N LEU A 216 9.16 18.46 0.56
CA LEU A 216 10.42 17.76 0.82
C LEU A 216 11.59 18.70 1.15
N LYS A 217 11.53 19.97 0.72
CA LYS A 217 12.56 20.98 0.99
C LYS A 217 12.72 21.21 2.51
N ASN A 218 11.59 21.33 3.21
CA ASN A 218 11.53 21.45 4.67
C ASN A 218 11.17 20.08 5.29
N PHE A 219 12.04 19.11 5.10
CA PHE A 219 11.79 17.71 5.43
C PHE A 219 11.44 17.47 6.91
N GLY A 220 12.11 18.16 7.83
CA GLY A 220 11.90 18.07 9.27
C GLY A 220 10.57 18.66 9.71
N LYS A 221 10.10 19.71 9.03
CA LYS A 221 8.78 20.32 9.24
C LYS A 221 7.67 19.44 8.68
N THR A 222 7.92 18.83 7.52
CA THR A 222 6.97 17.89 6.91
C THR A 222 6.87 16.61 7.72
N PHE A 223 8.01 16.05 8.13
CA PHE A 223 8.17 14.80 8.88
C PHE A 223 8.85 15.01 10.25
N PRO A 224 8.17 15.63 11.23
CA PRO A 224 8.73 15.91 12.54
C PRO A 224 9.02 14.62 13.33
N ASN A 225 9.98 14.69 14.26
CA ASN A 225 10.13 13.64 15.27
C ASN A 225 9.08 13.86 16.36
N VAL A 226 8.13 12.92 16.46
CA VAL A 226 7.01 13.02 17.41
C VAL A 226 7.31 12.21 18.66
N THR A 227 7.19 12.85 19.83
CA THR A 227 7.25 12.19 21.13
C THR A 227 5.91 12.32 21.85
N CYS A 228 5.38 11.20 22.34
CA CYS A 228 4.12 11.13 23.07
C CYS A 228 4.36 10.82 24.53
N ASN A 229 4.19 11.81 25.41
CA ASN A 229 4.32 11.65 26.85
C ASN A 229 2.97 11.27 27.47
N ASN A 230 2.88 11.23 28.80
CA ASN A 230 1.59 10.91 29.44
C ASN A 230 0.54 12.00 29.27
N ASN A 231 0.96 13.28 29.23
CA ASN A 231 0.04 14.43 29.29
C ASN A 231 0.20 15.39 28.11
N ASN A 232 1.21 15.20 27.25
CA ASN A 232 1.47 16.08 26.13
C ASN A 232 2.21 15.35 24.99
N MET A 233 2.29 16.05 23.87
CA MET A 233 3.06 15.69 22.69
C MET A 233 4.08 16.79 22.40
N SER A 234 5.22 16.41 21.84
CA SER A 234 6.20 17.35 21.29
C SER A 234 6.61 16.92 19.89
N GLU A 235 6.76 17.90 18.99
CA GLU A 235 7.29 17.73 17.65
C GLU A 235 8.64 18.43 17.55
N ILE A 236 9.66 17.72 17.07
CA ILE A 236 10.99 18.29 16.83
C ILE A 236 11.30 18.19 15.35
N GLU A 237 11.47 19.33 14.71
CA GLU A 237 11.88 19.42 13.31
C GLU A 237 13.37 19.10 13.19
N SER A 238 13.71 18.20 12.26
CA SER A 238 15.10 17.86 11.96
C SER A 238 15.21 17.56 10.47
N ASP A 239 15.89 18.46 9.75
CA ASP A 239 16.13 18.35 8.31
C ASP A 239 17.31 17.43 7.97
N GLU A 240 18.10 17.04 8.96
CA GLU A 240 19.19 16.10 8.79
C GLU A 240 18.65 14.74 8.35
N LEU A 241 18.97 14.36 7.11
CA LEU A 241 18.95 12.96 6.71
C LEU A 241 20.10 12.28 7.46
N LEU A 242 19.89 11.93 8.73
CA LEU A 242 20.82 11.06 9.45
C LEU A 242 20.84 9.71 8.74
N ILE A 243 21.67 9.57 7.71
CA ILE A 243 21.96 8.29 7.08
C ILE A 243 22.48 7.41 8.23
N PRO A 244 21.81 6.30 8.58
CA PRO A 244 22.42 5.35 9.51
C PRO A 244 23.74 4.97 8.87
N TYR A 245 24.85 5.24 9.56
CA TYR A 245 26.18 4.82 9.14
C TYR A 245 26.09 3.36 8.69
N GLY A 246 26.12 3.15 7.37
CA GLY A 246 26.22 1.84 6.79
C GLY A 246 27.53 1.25 7.29
N SER A 247 27.45 0.01 7.80
CA SER A 247 28.62 -0.82 8.03
C SER A 247 29.54 -0.71 6.83
N GLY A 248 30.73 -0.16 7.07
CA GLY A 248 31.62 0.31 6.03
C GLY A 248 32.05 -0.78 5.06
N TYR A 249 32.00 -0.44 3.79
CA TYR A 249 33.10 -0.77 2.88
C TYR A 249 33.62 0.55 2.32
N LEU A 250 34.84 0.88 2.76
CA LEU A 250 35.64 2.04 2.39
C LEU A 250 35.96 2.02 0.89
N TYR A 251 35.81 3.17 0.22
CA TYR A 251 36.83 3.66 -0.70
C TYR A 251 36.97 5.17 -0.49
N GLY A 252 38.21 5.60 -0.25
CA GLY A 252 38.51 6.84 0.43
C GLY A 252 38.43 8.11 -0.41
N SER A 253 38.31 9.22 0.29
CA SER A 253 39.15 10.39 0.06
C SER A 253 39.24 11.21 1.34
N GLN A 254 40.48 11.43 1.77
CA GLN A 254 40.87 12.28 2.87
C GLN A 254 40.47 13.72 2.60
N GLN A 255 39.87 14.40 3.58
CA GLN A 255 40.23 15.79 3.85
C GLN A 255 40.36 16.00 5.37
N HIS A 256 41.44 16.71 5.68
CA HIS A 256 42.04 16.97 6.97
C HIS A 256 41.08 17.60 7.99
N MET A 257 41.05 17.06 9.21
CA MET A 257 40.69 17.82 10.41
C MET A 257 41.85 17.70 11.40
N SER A 258 42.38 18.84 11.86
CA SER A 258 43.44 18.91 12.87
C SER A 258 42.83 18.98 14.28
N PRO A 259 43.52 18.48 15.33
CA PRO A 259 42.89 18.02 16.57
C PRO A 259 43.09 18.96 17.78
N GLY A 260 42.20 18.81 18.77
CA GLY A 260 42.37 19.32 20.13
C GLY A 260 41.00 19.52 20.80
N ILE A 261 40.71 19.12 22.03
CA ILE A 261 41.52 18.65 23.16
C ILE A 261 40.69 17.64 23.96
N HIS A 262 41.37 16.59 24.44
CA HIS A 262 40.88 15.58 25.36
C HIS A 262 40.53 16.19 26.74
N THR A 263 39.47 15.69 27.36
CA THR A 263 39.48 15.52 28.83
C THR A 263 38.95 14.13 29.11
N GLU A 264 39.89 13.24 29.42
CA GLU A 264 39.63 11.96 30.05
C GLU A 264 39.08 12.21 31.44
N ASP A 265 37.98 11.55 31.79
CA ASP A 265 37.81 11.04 33.13
C ASP A 265 37.39 9.57 33.04
N SER A 266 38.25 8.75 33.61
CA SER A 266 38.22 7.30 33.55
C SER A 266 37.35 6.73 34.66
N LEU A 267 36.47 5.78 34.33
CA LEU A 267 36.11 4.68 35.22
C LEU A 267 35.94 3.41 34.38
N SER A 268 37.01 2.62 34.35
CA SER A 268 37.05 1.27 33.81
C SER A 268 36.31 0.30 34.72
N SER A 269 35.29 -0.40 34.18
CA SER A 269 34.89 -1.71 34.70
C SER A 269 34.30 -2.62 33.61
N SER A 270 35.19 -3.49 33.07
CA SER A 270 35.00 -4.82 32.46
C SER A 270 33.87 -5.11 31.43
N PRO A 271 34.20 -5.59 30.20
CA PRO A 271 33.24 -5.91 29.13
C PRO A 271 32.44 -7.23 29.24
N THR A 272 32.49 -7.97 30.35
CA THR A 272 31.97 -9.36 30.39
C THR A 272 30.64 -9.55 31.13
N LYS A 273 29.93 -8.47 31.50
CA LYS A 273 28.60 -8.55 32.13
C LYS A 273 27.43 -7.97 31.33
N ILE A 274 27.67 -7.46 30.12
CA ILE A 274 26.63 -6.90 29.25
C ILE A 274 26.15 -7.90 28.18
N ALA A 275 26.82 -9.05 28.04
CA ALA A 275 26.57 -9.98 26.93
C ALA A 275 25.58 -11.14 27.19
N LEU A 276 24.90 -11.22 28.34
CA LEU A 276 24.12 -12.43 28.69
C LEU A 276 22.68 -12.23 29.18
N THR A 277 22.09 -11.05 29.00
CA THR A 277 20.65 -10.85 29.25
C THR A 277 19.87 -10.17 28.12
N SER A 278 20.51 -9.77 27.01
CA SER A 278 19.81 -9.09 25.90
C SER A 278 19.53 -9.95 24.65
N VAL A 279 20.00 -11.20 24.60
CA VAL A 279 19.87 -12.04 23.39
C VAL A 279 18.75 -13.10 23.48
N SER A 280 18.19 -13.36 24.67
CA SER A 280 17.20 -14.44 24.84
C SER A 280 15.73 -14.03 24.72
N THR A 281 15.39 -12.74 24.68
CA THR A 281 14.00 -12.27 24.55
C THR A 281 13.60 -11.80 23.15
N LEU A 282 14.56 -11.52 22.26
CA LEU A 282 14.27 -11.08 20.89
C LEU A 282 14.27 -12.22 19.84
N LEU A 283 14.85 -13.38 20.15
CA LEU A 283 14.82 -14.54 19.25
C LEU A 283 13.61 -15.46 19.45
N GLY A 284 12.89 -15.35 20.57
CA GLY A 284 11.69 -16.15 20.87
C GLY A 284 10.40 -15.67 20.20
N ALA A 285 10.35 -14.42 19.71
CA ALA A 285 9.16 -13.83 19.10
C ALA A 285 9.19 -13.81 17.56
N CYS A 286 10.34 -14.04 16.92
CA CYS A 286 10.45 -14.03 15.45
C CYS A 286 10.28 -15.42 14.80
N LEU A 287 10.45 -16.52 15.52
CA LEU A 287 10.30 -17.88 14.95
C LEU A 287 8.85 -18.37 14.94
N SER A 288 8.03 -17.94 15.89
CA SER A 288 6.59 -18.26 15.96
C SER A 288 5.77 -17.55 14.88
N GLY A 289 6.21 -16.37 14.43
CA GLY A 289 5.62 -15.68 13.28
C GLY A 289 5.85 -16.41 11.95
N LEU A 290 7.04 -17.00 11.75
CA LEU A 290 7.35 -17.79 10.56
C LEU A 290 6.54 -19.11 10.49
N TYR A 291 6.27 -19.75 11.62
CA TYR A 291 5.44 -20.95 11.68
C TYR A 291 3.97 -20.65 11.34
N LEU A 292 3.41 -19.59 11.92
CA LEU A 292 2.03 -19.16 11.62
C LEU A 292 1.87 -18.57 10.23
N TYR A 293 2.88 -17.88 9.69
CA TYR A 293 2.92 -17.42 8.30
C TYR A 293 2.95 -18.60 7.31
N ARG A 294 3.71 -19.66 7.60
CA ARG A 294 3.81 -20.85 6.75
C ARG A 294 2.53 -21.71 6.75
N HIS A 295 1.68 -21.62 7.77
CA HIS A 295 0.46 -22.42 7.94
C HIS A 295 -0.85 -21.62 7.92
N SER A 296 -0.82 -20.30 7.74
CA SER A 296 -2.03 -19.47 7.50
C SER A 296 -2.41 -19.44 6.02
N PHE A 297 -3.71 -19.26 5.74
CA PHE A 297 -4.32 -19.23 4.41
C PHE A 297 -3.63 -18.27 3.40
N VAL A 298 -2.94 -17.24 3.89
CA VAL A 298 -2.20 -16.26 3.07
C VAL A 298 -0.84 -16.81 2.59
N GLY A 299 -0.17 -17.66 3.37
CA GLY A 299 1.13 -18.24 3.01
C GLY A 299 1.06 -19.37 1.99
N SER A 300 -0.03 -20.16 1.99
CA SER A 300 -0.26 -21.20 0.98
C SER A 300 -0.62 -20.61 -0.39
N MET A 301 -1.23 -19.42 -0.42
CA MET A 301 -1.57 -18.70 -1.64
C MET A 301 -0.31 -18.22 -2.37
N LEU A 302 0.65 -17.59 -1.66
CA LEU A 302 1.93 -17.13 -2.23
C LEU A 302 2.82 -18.27 -2.74
N ARG A 303 2.82 -19.43 -2.09
CA ARG A 303 3.58 -20.61 -2.56
C ARG A 303 3.00 -21.22 -3.85
N ASN A 304 1.69 -21.14 -4.03
CA ASN A 304 1.04 -21.58 -5.28
C ASN A 304 1.27 -20.61 -6.46
N PHE A 305 1.63 -19.35 -6.19
CA PHE A 305 2.01 -18.40 -7.23
C PHE A 305 3.45 -18.60 -7.72
N GLN A 306 4.40 -18.94 -6.84
CA GLN A 306 5.79 -19.18 -7.24
C GLN A 306 5.97 -20.53 -7.98
N ASN A 307 5.18 -21.56 -7.65
CA ASN A 307 5.27 -22.87 -8.32
C ASN A 307 4.59 -22.96 -9.70
N LYS A 308 3.90 -21.91 -10.18
CA LYS A 308 3.30 -21.91 -11.52
C LYS A 308 4.20 -21.33 -12.63
N ASN A 309 5.37 -20.78 -12.28
CA ASN A 309 6.27 -20.13 -13.24
C ASN A 309 7.54 -20.94 -13.56
N HIS A 310 7.57 -22.23 -13.22
CA HIS A 310 8.55 -23.18 -13.78
C HIS A 310 7.82 -24.36 -14.40
N ILE A 311 7.42 -24.19 -15.66
CA ILE A 311 7.14 -25.31 -16.57
C ILE A 311 8.17 -25.20 -17.68
N SER A 312 9.21 -26.02 -17.60
CA SER A 312 9.99 -26.44 -18.76
C SER A 312 9.21 -27.54 -19.47
N PRO A 313 9.19 -27.61 -20.80
CA PRO A 313 8.57 -28.70 -21.54
C PRO A 313 9.45 -29.95 -21.50
N GLU A 314 8.80 -31.09 -21.72
CA GLU A 314 9.33 -32.46 -21.82
C GLU A 314 9.58 -33.24 -20.51
N ASP A 315 8.77 -34.30 -20.35
CA ASP A 315 9.00 -35.62 -19.71
C ASP A 315 7.93 -36.01 -18.66
N THR A 316 6.84 -36.66 -19.08
CA THR A 316 6.61 -38.13 -19.21
C THR A 316 6.42 -38.88 -17.89
N TYR A 317 5.22 -39.48 -17.77
CA TYR A 317 4.83 -40.70 -17.03
C TYR A 317 5.44 -40.99 -15.64
N ASP A 318 4.64 -40.86 -14.58
CA ASP A 318 4.18 -41.99 -13.77
C ASP A 318 3.16 -41.55 -12.72
N ASP A 319 1.96 -42.14 -12.81
CA ASP A 319 0.92 -42.18 -11.79
C ASP A 319 1.11 -43.46 -10.99
N VAL A 320 1.34 -43.38 -9.66
CA VAL A 320 0.99 -44.47 -8.73
C VAL A 320 0.66 -43.93 -7.34
N ASN A 321 -0.65 -43.88 -7.05
CA ASN A 321 -1.34 -44.32 -5.82
C ASN A 321 -0.71 -44.07 -4.42
N GLY A 322 -1.49 -43.38 -3.57
CA GLY A 322 -2.17 -44.08 -2.47
C GLY A 322 -1.73 -43.85 -1.02
N MET A 323 -2.74 -43.91 -0.14
CA MET A 323 -2.78 -43.96 1.34
C MET A 323 -2.95 -42.59 2.03
N PHE A 324 -4.05 -42.33 2.74
CA PHE A 324 -4.69 -43.22 3.72
C PHE A 324 -6.24 -43.18 3.71
N SER A 325 -6.83 -44.38 3.72
CA SER A 325 -8.17 -44.72 4.23
C SER A 325 -8.02 -45.64 5.45
N GLU A 326 -8.97 -45.57 6.40
CA GLU A 326 -9.53 -46.63 7.27
C GLU A 326 -10.19 -45.94 8.50
N GLY A 327 -11.41 -46.20 8.99
CA GLY A 327 -12.53 -47.13 8.76
C GLY A 327 -13.59 -46.86 9.89
N PRO A 328 -14.58 -47.74 10.24
CA PRO A 328 -15.18 -48.87 9.51
C PRO A 328 -16.76 -48.99 9.59
N THR A 329 -17.31 -49.71 8.59
CA THR A 329 -18.45 -50.68 8.50
C THR A 329 -19.77 -50.56 9.32
N GLN A 330 -20.93 -50.72 8.63
CA GLN A 330 -21.91 -51.84 8.76
C GLN A 330 -23.26 -51.65 7.98
N TYR A 331 -23.48 -52.52 6.97
CA TYR A 331 -24.66 -53.38 6.68
C TYR A 331 -26.14 -52.90 6.46
N ILE A 332 -26.73 -53.43 5.36
CA ILE A 332 -28.10 -54.02 5.13
C ILE A 332 -29.16 -53.26 4.25
N ASN A 333 -29.49 -53.90 3.10
CA ASN A 333 -30.76 -54.11 2.34
C ASN A 333 -31.82 -52.97 2.26
N THR A 334 -32.50 -52.69 1.14
CA THR A 334 -33.42 -53.55 0.31
C THR A 334 -33.87 -52.74 -0.94
N PRO A 335 -34.34 -53.35 -2.07
CA PRO A 335 -34.57 -52.68 -3.36
C PRO A 335 -36.05 -52.48 -3.74
N GLU A 336 -36.37 -51.46 -4.54
CA GLU A 336 -37.62 -51.23 -5.30
C GLU A 336 -37.42 -49.94 -6.15
N GLY A 337 -37.64 -49.82 -7.45
CA GLY A 337 -38.12 -50.69 -8.51
C GLY A 337 -38.02 -49.95 -9.86
N ASN A 338 -38.20 -50.71 -10.94
CA ASN A 338 -38.27 -50.33 -12.36
C ASN A 338 -36.96 -50.22 -13.16
N ASP A 339 -36.47 -51.40 -13.52
CA ASP A 339 -35.85 -51.72 -14.80
C ASP A 339 -36.63 -51.13 -15.99
N ARG A 340 -35.90 -50.69 -17.03
CA ARG A 340 -36.09 -51.24 -18.40
C ARG A 340 -35.07 -50.75 -19.44
N PHE A 341 -34.38 -51.76 -20.00
CA PHE A 341 -33.80 -51.92 -21.34
C PHE A 341 -32.33 -51.54 -21.61
N TYR A 342 -31.49 -52.55 -21.34
CA TYR A 342 -30.52 -53.25 -22.20
C TYR A 342 -29.64 -52.50 -23.22
N ILE A 343 -28.35 -52.79 -23.03
CA ILE A 343 -27.16 -52.62 -23.87
C ILE A 343 -27.31 -53.30 -25.25
N ALA A 344 -26.76 -52.69 -26.29
CA ALA A 344 -26.21 -53.40 -27.44
C ALA A 344 -24.80 -52.85 -27.73
N TYR A 345 -23.79 -53.71 -27.58
CA TYR A 345 -22.45 -53.52 -28.14
C TYR A 345 -22.36 -54.38 -29.39
N ASP A 346 -21.77 -53.84 -30.46
CA ASP A 346 -21.18 -54.67 -31.51
C ASP A 346 -19.89 -54.02 -32.03
N SER A 347 -18.99 -54.89 -32.49
CA SER A 347 -17.54 -54.78 -32.44
C SER A 347 -16.82 -54.14 -33.63
N ILE A 348 -15.80 -53.33 -33.32
CA ILE A 348 -14.40 -53.24 -33.81
C ILE A 348 -13.98 -53.81 -35.21
N ARG A 349 -13.29 -52.91 -35.94
CA ARG A 349 -12.15 -53.01 -36.93
C ARG A 349 -12.37 -53.51 -38.37
N ASN A 350 -11.79 -52.73 -39.29
CA ASN A 350 -10.54 -53.12 -39.94
C ASN A 350 -9.42 -52.14 -39.57
#